data_AF-A0AA41HKJ7-F1
#
_entry.id   AF-A0AA41HKJ7-F1
#
_cell.length_a   1.000
_cell.length_b   1.000
_cell.length_c   1.000
_cell.angle_alpha   90.00
_cell.angle_beta   90.00
_cell.angle_gamma   90.00
#
_symmetry.space_group_name_H-M   'P 1'
#
loop_
_entity.id
_entity.type
_entity.pdbx_description
1 polymer ?
#
loop_
_entity_poly.entity_id
_entity_poly.type
_entity_poly.pdbx_seq_one_letter_code
_entity_poly.pdbx_strand_id
1 'polypeptide(L)'
;QLREPCYLFFTSGSSGTPKPILGSVGGLAQFIDWEIDAFGLDPQCRVSQLTAPTFDAFLRDLFVPLCAGGTLCLPPARKLPLDQ
;
A
#
# COMPACT_ATOMS: atom_id res chain seq x y z
N GLN A 1 3.81 -17.60 10.56
CA GLN A 1 3.88 -17.07 9.19
C GLN A 1 2.93 -15.88 9.01
N LEU A 2 1.60 -16.01 8.89
CA LEU A 2 0.71 -14.84 8.65
C LEU A 2 0.64 -13.78 9.77
N ARG A 3 1.10 -14.06 10.99
CA ARG A 3 1.16 -13.07 12.10
C ARG A 3 2.50 -12.35 12.22
N GLU A 4 3.44 -12.60 11.32
CA GLU A 4 4.77 -11.98 11.37
C GLU A 4 4.68 -10.49 11.01
N PRO A 5 5.35 -9.61 11.77
CA PRO A 5 5.41 -8.19 11.45
C PRO A 5 6.11 -7.95 10.10
N CYS A 6 5.58 -7.03 9.29
CA CYS A 6 6.16 -6.73 7.97
C CYS A 6 6.29 -5.24 7.61
N TYR A 7 5.57 -4.35 8.29
CA TYR A 7 5.73 -2.91 8.11
C TYR A 7 5.47 -2.13 9.40
N LEU A 8 6.05 -0.94 9.47
CA LEU A 8 5.87 0.01 10.56
C LEU A 8 5.63 1.40 9.96
N PHE A 9 4.46 1.98 10.24
CA PHE A 9 4.15 3.37 9.90
C PHE A 9 4.02 4.21 11.15
N PHE A 10 4.23 5.51 11.02
CA PHE A 10 3.99 6.48 12.08
C PHE A 10 2.83 7.39 11.71
N THR A 11 1.97 7.66 12.69
CA THR A 11 0.90 8.66 12.58
C THR A 11 1.20 9.83 13.49
N SER A 12 0.69 11.03 13.18
CA SER A 12 1.00 12.27 13.90
C SER A 12 0.73 12.21 15.41
N GLY A 13 -0.26 11.40 15.83
CA GLY A 13 -0.65 11.23 17.22
C GLY A 13 -1.32 12.48 17.81
N SER A 14 -2.46 12.30 18.49
CA SER A 14 -3.20 13.42 19.09
C SER A 14 -2.46 14.19 20.19
N SER A 15 -1.38 13.61 20.75
CA SER A 15 -0.53 14.23 21.78
C SER A 15 0.70 14.96 21.20
N GLY A 16 0.82 15.05 19.87
CA GLY A 16 1.99 15.61 19.18
C GLY A 16 3.22 14.68 19.16
N THR A 17 3.11 13.47 19.74
CA THR A 17 4.12 12.43 19.64
C THR A 17 3.66 11.39 18.63
N PRO A 18 4.46 11.07 17.60
CA PRO A 18 4.08 10.09 16.60
C PRO A 18 3.82 8.71 17.21
N LYS A 19 2.74 8.05 16.80
CA LYS A 19 2.36 6.71 17.27
C LYS A 19 2.70 5.66 16.21
N PRO A 20 3.47 4.60 16.57
CA PRO A 20 3.79 3.52 15.65
C PRO A 20 2.57 2.62 15.41
N ILE A 21 2.39 2.19 14.17
CA ILE A 21 1.45 1.16 13.76
C ILE A 21 2.26 0.02 13.15
N LEU A 22 2.26 -1.13 13.84
CA LEU A 22 2.93 -2.34 13.38
C LEU A 22 1.94 -3.22 12.60
N GLY A 23 2.21 -3.40 11.32
CA GLY A 23 1.44 -4.27 10.44
C GLY A 23 1.99 -5.68 10.36
N SER A 24 1.13 -6.62 9.96
CA SER A 24 1.50 -8.03 9.77
C SER A 24 1.26 -8.48 8.34
N VAL A 25 1.99 -9.52 7.91
CA VAL A 25 1.86 -10.09 6.56
C VAL A 25 0.41 -10.52 6.29
N GLY A 26 -0.25 -11.16 7.23
CA GLY A 26 -1.61 -11.66 7.06
C GLY A 26 -2.65 -10.58 6.96
N GLY A 27 -2.50 -9.48 7.72
CA GLY A 27 -3.40 -8.34 7.60
C GLY A 27 -3.28 -7.66 6.24
N LEU A 28 -2.04 -7.51 5.75
CA LEU A 28 -1.79 -6.96 4.42
C LEU A 28 -2.35 -7.87 3.32
N ALA A 29 -2.03 -9.17 3.36
CA ALA A 29 -2.49 -10.14 2.37
C ALA A 29 -4.01 -10.17 2.29
N GLN A 30 -4.70 -10.21 3.44
CA GLN A 30 -6.17 -10.18 3.48
C GLN A 30 -6.74 -8.94 2.79
N PHE A 31 -6.17 -7.76 3.04
CA PHE A 31 -6.63 -6.53 2.43
C PHE A 31 -6.41 -6.52 0.91
N ILE A 32 -5.23 -6.97 0.46
CA ILE A 32 -4.89 -7.04 -0.97
C ILE A 32 -5.80 -8.03 -1.70
N ASP A 33 -6.00 -9.23 -1.15
CA ASP A 33 -6.89 -10.24 -1.73
C ASP A 33 -8.34 -9.72 -1.83
N TRP A 34 -8.83 -9.07 -0.76
CA TRP A 34 -10.15 -8.43 -0.77
C TRP A 34 -10.27 -7.37 -1.89
N GLU A 35 -9.26 -6.51 -2.06
CA GLU A 35 -9.33 -5.44 -3.06
C GLU A 35 -9.30 -5.99 -4.49
N ILE A 36 -8.48 -7.00 -4.75
CA ILE A 36 -8.44 -7.70 -6.04
C ILE A 36 -9.82 -8.28 -6.36
N ASP A 37 -10.43 -9.01 -5.42
CA ASP A 37 -11.74 -9.63 -5.60
C ASP A 37 -12.86 -8.59 -5.74
N ALA A 38 -12.87 -7.56 -4.90
CA ALA A 38 -13.92 -6.55 -4.86
C ALA A 38 -14.00 -5.72 -6.14
N PHE A 39 -12.86 -5.47 -6.79
CA PHE A 39 -12.79 -4.69 -8.03
C PHE A 39 -12.62 -5.57 -9.29
N GLY A 40 -12.58 -6.91 -9.14
CA GLY A 40 -12.41 -7.83 -10.26
C GLY A 40 -11.10 -7.57 -11.03
N LEU A 41 -10.02 -7.27 -10.30
CA LEU A 41 -8.73 -6.95 -10.91
C LEU A 41 -8.11 -8.22 -11.49
N ASP A 42 -7.52 -8.07 -12.67
CA ASP A 42 -6.91 -9.17 -13.41
C ASP A 42 -5.50 -8.78 -13.91
N PRO A 43 -4.78 -9.68 -14.61
CA PRO A 43 -3.46 -9.37 -15.14
C PRO A 43 -3.40 -8.23 -16.16
N GLN A 44 -4.53 -7.72 -16.65
CA GLN A 44 -4.57 -6.55 -17.54
C GLN A 44 -4.58 -5.23 -16.75
N CYS A 45 -4.77 -5.27 -15.43
CA CYS A 45 -4.80 -4.07 -14.62
C CYS A 45 -3.46 -3.31 -14.62
N ARG A 46 -3.56 -1.98 -14.56
CA ARG A 46 -2.42 -1.07 -14.49
C ARG A 46 -2.67 -0.08 -13.37
N VAL A 47 -1.85 -0.15 -12.32
CA VAL A 47 -2.01 0.69 -11.12
C VAL A 47 -0.83 1.63 -11.03
N SER A 48 -1.09 2.92 -10.81
CA SER A 48 -0.04 3.92 -10.63
C SER A 48 0.40 3.97 -9.17
N GLN A 49 1.71 4.01 -8.91
CA GLN A 49 2.23 4.27 -7.57
C GLN A 49 2.28 5.78 -7.33
N LEU A 50 1.27 6.31 -6.65
CA LEU A 50 1.12 7.76 -6.42
C LEU A 50 1.29 8.13 -4.95
N THR A 51 1.11 7.17 -4.06
CA THR A 51 1.17 7.42 -2.61
C THR A 51 2.61 7.45 -2.13
N ALA A 52 3.01 8.48 -1.38
CA ALA A 52 4.35 8.53 -0.80
C ALA A 52 4.61 7.31 0.12
N PRO A 53 5.84 6.74 0.15
CA PRO A 53 6.17 5.57 0.96
C PRO A 53 5.99 5.73 2.47
N THR A 54 5.70 6.94 2.95
CA THR A 54 5.43 7.25 4.36
C THR A 54 3.99 6.99 4.78
N PHE A 55 3.08 6.73 3.84
CA PHE A 55 1.67 6.41 4.11
C PHE A 55 1.36 4.96 3.75
N ASP A 56 0.45 4.33 4.49
CA ASP A 56 0.11 2.91 4.33
C ASP A 56 -0.54 2.57 2.98
N ALA A 57 -1.27 3.50 2.37
CA ALA A 57 -1.82 3.34 1.03
C ALA A 57 -0.74 3.09 -0.06
N PHE A 58 0.54 3.35 0.22
CA PHE A 58 1.64 2.93 -0.64
C PHE A 58 1.72 1.40 -0.81
N LEU A 59 1.37 0.64 0.24
CA LEU A 59 1.36 -0.82 0.17
C LEU A 59 0.31 -1.33 -0.81
N ARG A 60 -0.87 -0.69 -0.86
CA ARG A 60 -1.88 -0.99 -1.87
C ARG A 60 -1.34 -0.75 -3.27
N ASP A 61 -0.83 0.46 -3.50
CA ASP A 61 -0.31 0.87 -4.81
C ASP A 61 0.70 -0.13 -5.37
N LEU A 62 1.54 -0.70 -4.50
CA LEU A 62 2.49 -1.75 -4.83
C LEU A 62 1.85 -3.13 -5.02
N PHE A 63 1.17 -3.64 -3.99
CA PHE A 63 0.87 -5.07 -3.90
C PHE A 63 -0.38 -5.48 -4.66
N VAL A 64 -1.37 -4.59 -4.82
CA VAL A 64 -2.57 -4.92 -5.61
C VAL A 64 -2.22 -5.33 -7.05
N PRO A 65 -1.50 -4.52 -7.85
CA PRO A 65 -1.16 -4.93 -9.21
C PRO A 65 -0.22 -6.12 -9.24
N LEU A 66 0.71 -6.24 -8.29
CA LEU A 66 1.69 -7.33 -8.27
C LEU A 66 1.05 -8.68 -7.90
N CYS A 67 0.11 -8.70 -6.95
CA CYS A 67 -0.63 -9.89 -6.55
C CYS A 67 -1.73 -10.27 -7.56
N ALA A 68 -2.31 -9.31 -8.27
CA ALA A 68 -3.25 -9.56 -9.37
C ALA A 68 -2.56 -10.05 -10.67
N GLY A 69 -1.23 -10.05 -10.73
CA GLY A 69 -0.46 -10.34 -11.94
C GLY A 69 -0.47 -9.22 -12.99
N GLY A 70 -0.90 -8.01 -12.60
CA GLY A 70 -0.95 -6.82 -13.43
C GLY A 70 0.37 -6.03 -13.44
N THR A 71 0.28 -4.74 -13.77
CA THR A 71 1.44 -3.86 -13.95
C THR A 71 1.43 -2.70 -12.96
N LEU A 72 2.49 -2.62 -12.14
CA LEU A 72 2.82 -1.42 -11.37
C LEU A 72 3.42 -0.34 -12.29
N CYS A 73 2.82 0.84 -12.32
CA CYS A 73 3.24 1.96 -13.14
C CYS A 73 3.86 3.05 -12.25
N LEU A 74 5.18 3.25 -12.39
CA LEU A 74 5.88 4.31 -11.68
C LEU A 74 5.73 5.63 -12.45
N PRO A 75 5.24 6.70 -11.82
CA PRO A 75 5.23 8.01 -12.44
C PRO A 75 6.68 8.49 -12.66
N PRO A 76 6.96 9.23 -13.74
CA PRO A 76 8.26 9.87 -13.90
C PRO A 76 8.54 10.80 -12.73
N ALA A 77 9.82 10.96 -12.34
CA ALA A 77 10.24 11.81 -11.23
C ALA A 77 9.73 13.26 -11.42
N ARG A 78 8.57 13.55 -10.84
CA ARG A 78 7.91 14.85 -10.88
C ARG A 78 6.96 14.87 -9.69
N LYS A 79 7.18 15.82 -8.78
CA LYS A 79 6.29 16.22 -7.67
C LYS A 79 4.90 15.63 -7.83
N LEU A 80 4.65 14.53 -7.14
CA LEU A 80 3.31 14.00 -7.05
C LEU A 80 2.50 15.00 -6.22
N PRO A 81 1.20 15.22 -6.54
CA PRO A 81 0.37 16.16 -5.80
C PRO A 81 0.34 15.90 -4.27
N LEU A 82 0.70 14.68 -3.85
CA LEU A 82 0.74 14.19 -2.48
C LEU A 82 2.13 14.31 -1.81
N ASP A 83 3.12 14.87 -2.50
CA ASP A 83 4.47 15.14 -1.95
C ASP A 83 4.53 16.45 -1.13
N GLN A 84 3.37 17.03 -0.77
CA GLN A 84 3.25 18.24 0.06
C GLN A 84 2.94 17.90 1.51
#